data_AF-A0A1W5KTH5-F1
#
_entry.id   AF-A0A1W5KTH5-F1
#
_cell.length_a   1.000
_cell.length_b   1.000
_cell.length_c   1.000
_cell.angle_alpha   90.00
_cell.angle_beta   90.00
_cell.angle_gamma   90.00
#
_symmetry.space_group_name_H-M   'P 1'
#
loop_
_entity.id
_entity.type
_entity.pdbx_description
1 polymer ?
#
loop_
_entity_poly.entity_id
_entity_poly.type
_entity_poly.pdbx_seq_one_letter_code
_entity_poly.pdbx_strand_id
1 'polypeptide(L)'
;MTRRAVITGIGVVAPGGIGAKAFWAMLTAGATATRRISLFDAEGFRSRIAAEVDFEPVAEGLTAEEIERTDRCSQFALVCAREAVQDSAIDLAALDAGRIGVSIGSAVGNTITLEQEYVVVSDSGSRWVVDPEKASPYLYRALIPSTIATEVAWDCGAEGPVSVISTGCTSGLDAVAHGAQFIEEGSADVVIAGATDAPISPITVACFDAIKATSPNNDDAEHASRPFDANRDGFVLGEGAAVFVLEDAERARERGAHVYCEIAGYAQRSNAYHMTGLKPDGLEMAEAIRVAMGRAGVVPDDIDYVNAHGSGTKQNDRHETAAVKASLGARAHEIPMSSIKSMVGHSLGAIGAIEIAASALAIEHDVVPPTANLREQDPALDLDYVPLTARKQRSDVVLSVGSGFGGFQTAMLLARPGAVAAGG
;
A
#
# COMPACT_ATOMS: atom_id res chain seq x y z
N MET A 1 20.13 -11.79 -19.99
CA MET A 1 18.88 -11.03 -19.98
C MET A 1 18.36 -11.06 -18.56
N THR A 2 18.03 -9.90 -18.02
CA THR A 2 17.38 -9.80 -16.71
C THR A 2 15.95 -10.32 -16.85
N ARG A 3 15.52 -11.18 -15.93
CA ARG A 3 14.12 -11.67 -15.91
C ARG A 3 13.18 -10.51 -15.61
N ARG A 4 11.93 -10.60 -16.07
CA ARG A 4 10.93 -9.53 -15.90
C ARG A 4 9.83 -10.02 -14.97
N ALA A 5 9.48 -9.21 -13.98
CA ALA A 5 8.43 -9.52 -13.03
C ALA A 5 7.07 -9.01 -13.52
N VAL A 6 6.07 -9.87 -13.52
CA VAL A 6 4.68 -9.54 -13.89
C VAL A 6 3.71 -9.89 -12.75
N ILE A 7 2.62 -9.14 -12.63
CA ILE A 7 1.53 -9.42 -11.69
C ILE A 7 0.51 -10.33 -12.38
N THR A 8 0.32 -11.54 -11.85
CA THR A 8 -0.62 -12.52 -12.38
C THR A 8 -1.82 -12.78 -11.48
N GLY A 9 -1.75 -12.37 -10.22
CA GLY A 9 -2.88 -12.44 -9.29
C GLY A 9 -2.88 -11.27 -8.31
N ILE A 10 -4.08 -10.82 -7.93
CA ILE A 10 -4.30 -9.70 -7.02
C ILE A 10 -5.27 -10.14 -5.91
N GLY A 11 -4.89 -9.88 -4.66
CA GLY A 11 -5.77 -9.98 -3.50
C GLY A 11 -5.77 -8.69 -2.69
N VAL A 12 -6.95 -8.26 -2.23
CA VAL A 12 -7.13 -6.97 -1.56
C VAL A 12 -8.08 -7.07 -0.37
N VAL A 13 -7.64 -6.58 0.78
CA VAL A 13 -8.47 -6.33 1.96
C VAL A 13 -8.39 -4.82 2.22
N ALA A 14 -9.47 -4.10 1.92
CA ALA A 14 -9.52 -2.64 2.07
C ALA A 14 -10.87 -2.18 2.65
N PRO A 15 -10.93 -0.99 3.27
CA PRO A 15 -12.17 -0.40 3.75
C PRO A 15 -13.20 -0.28 2.62
N GLY A 16 -14.48 -0.51 2.93
CA GLY A 16 -15.58 -0.45 1.95
C GLY A 16 -15.84 -1.74 1.17
N GLY A 17 -14.97 -2.75 1.26
CA GLY A 17 -15.23 -4.09 0.74
C GLY A 17 -13.97 -4.95 0.61
N ILE A 18 -14.07 -6.21 1.04
CA ILE A 18 -13.01 -7.21 0.88
C ILE A 18 -13.09 -7.81 -0.53
N GLY A 19 -11.92 -8.02 -1.13
CA GLY A 19 -11.73 -8.58 -2.45
C GLY A 19 -11.51 -7.52 -3.53
N ALA A 20 -10.67 -7.85 -4.53
CA ALA A 20 -10.26 -6.94 -5.58
C ALA A 20 -11.45 -6.31 -6.35
N LYS A 21 -12.50 -7.10 -6.58
CA LYS A 21 -13.72 -6.66 -7.26
C LYS A 21 -14.51 -5.62 -6.44
N ALA A 22 -14.69 -5.85 -5.15
CA ALA A 22 -15.43 -4.94 -4.27
C ALA A 22 -14.66 -3.63 -4.09
N PHE A 23 -13.35 -3.75 -3.87
CA PHE A 23 -12.41 -2.63 -3.84
C PHE A 23 -12.51 -1.77 -5.11
N TRP A 24 -12.43 -2.37 -6.29
CA TRP A 24 -12.50 -1.63 -7.55
C TRP A 24 -13.84 -0.91 -7.76
N ALA A 25 -14.95 -1.59 -7.44
CA ALA A 25 -16.28 -1.00 -7.56
C ALA A 25 -16.45 0.22 -6.65
N MET A 26 -15.90 0.17 -5.44
CA MET A 26 -15.92 1.28 -4.48
C MET A 26 -15.09 2.47 -4.97
N LEU A 27 -13.86 2.22 -5.44
CA LEU A 27 -13.00 3.28 -5.99
C LEU A 27 -13.64 3.98 -7.20
N THR A 28 -14.15 3.21 -8.17
CA THR A 28 -14.74 3.78 -9.39
C THR A 28 -16.07 4.48 -9.15
N ALA A 29 -16.78 4.15 -8.07
CA ALA A 29 -17.94 4.91 -7.61
C ALA A 29 -17.58 6.23 -6.93
N GLY A 30 -16.31 6.47 -6.59
CA GLY A 30 -15.88 7.62 -5.79
C GLY A 30 -16.37 7.57 -4.35
N ALA A 31 -16.72 6.37 -3.85
CA ALA A 31 -17.29 6.18 -2.52
C ALA A 31 -16.18 6.13 -1.47
N THR A 32 -16.40 6.79 -0.33
CA THR A 32 -15.45 6.86 0.78
C THR A 32 -15.82 5.88 1.88
N ALA A 33 -14.82 5.30 2.54
CA ALA A 33 -15.00 4.42 3.69
C ALA A 33 -14.49 5.03 5.01
N THR A 34 -14.16 6.32 5.02
CA THR A 34 -13.75 7.04 6.22
C THR A 34 -14.95 7.31 7.12
N ARG A 35 -14.85 6.92 8.39
CA ARG A 35 -15.92 6.99 9.39
C ARG A 35 -15.34 7.24 10.78
N ARG A 36 -16.21 7.41 11.78
CA ARG A 36 -15.77 7.47 13.18
C ARG A 36 -15.15 6.12 13.58
N ILE A 37 -14.06 6.16 14.33
CA ILE A 37 -13.44 4.96 14.89
C ILE A 37 -14.46 4.18 15.72
N SER A 38 -14.55 2.88 15.47
CA SER A 38 -15.41 1.94 16.16
C SER A 38 -14.64 0.82 16.87
N LEU A 39 -13.37 0.62 16.52
CA LEU A 39 -12.51 -0.42 17.13
C LEU A 39 -12.20 -0.18 18.61
N PHE A 40 -12.30 1.07 19.09
CA PHE A 40 -12.16 1.45 20.50
C PHE A 40 -12.86 2.80 20.77
N ASP A 41 -12.99 3.16 22.04
CA ASP A 41 -13.49 4.49 22.42
C ASP A 41 -12.45 5.58 22.12
N ALA A 42 -12.66 6.29 21.01
CA ALA A 42 -11.81 7.39 20.59
C ALA A 42 -12.15 8.73 21.27
N GLU A 43 -12.97 8.77 22.33
CA GLU A 43 -13.15 9.99 23.12
C GLU A 43 -11.80 10.49 23.69
N GLY A 44 -11.57 11.80 23.64
CA GLY A 44 -10.32 12.43 24.08
C GLY A 44 -9.18 12.48 23.05
N PHE A 45 -9.24 11.69 21.98
CA PHE A 45 -8.29 11.80 20.86
C PHE A 45 -8.63 13.02 19.97
N ARG A 46 -7.61 13.61 19.35
CA ARG A 46 -7.77 14.74 18.42
C ARG A 46 -8.38 14.27 17.12
N SER A 47 -7.87 13.19 16.53
CA SER A 47 -8.47 12.51 15.37
C SER A 47 -9.23 11.28 15.84
N ARG A 48 -10.54 11.26 15.59
CA ARG A 48 -11.47 10.18 15.99
C ARG A 48 -12.07 9.48 14.79
N ILE A 49 -11.41 9.60 13.66
CA ILE A 49 -11.86 9.13 12.35
C ILE A 49 -10.81 8.19 11.75
N ALA A 50 -11.28 7.14 11.09
CA ALA A 50 -10.44 6.18 10.40
C ALA A 50 -11.20 5.52 9.23
N ALA A 51 -10.47 4.83 8.35
CA ALA A 51 -11.03 3.91 7.37
C ALA A 51 -10.76 2.48 7.85
N GLU A 52 -11.77 1.89 8.49
CA GLU A 52 -11.72 0.54 9.07
C GLU A 52 -12.19 -0.50 8.04
N VAL A 53 -11.59 -1.70 8.07
CA VAL A 53 -12.04 -2.85 7.30
C VAL A 53 -13.09 -3.60 8.12
N ASP A 54 -14.26 -3.81 7.53
CA ASP A 54 -15.29 -4.70 8.09
C ASP A 54 -14.85 -6.16 7.90
N PHE A 55 -14.10 -6.69 8.88
CA PHE A 55 -13.39 -7.98 8.76
C PHE A 55 -13.84 -8.98 9.82
N GLU A 56 -14.39 -10.10 9.36
CA GLU A 56 -14.80 -11.23 10.19
C GLU A 56 -13.92 -12.45 9.90
N PRO A 57 -12.90 -12.75 10.72
CA PRO A 57 -11.83 -13.68 10.35
C PRO A 57 -12.30 -15.07 9.90
N VAL A 58 -13.33 -15.63 10.57
CA VAL A 58 -13.90 -16.94 10.24
C VAL A 58 -14.65 -16.90 8.90
N ALA A 59 -15.33 -15.79 8.59
CA ALA A 59 -16.03 -15.62 7.33
C ALA A 59 -15.04 -15.52 6.16
N GLU A 60 -13.85 -14.96 6.42
CA GLU A 60 -12.74 -14.86 5.47
C GLU A 60 -11.89 -16.15 5.38
N GLY A 61 -12.37 -17.25 5.98
CA GLY A 61 -11.77 -18.58 5.84
C GLY A 61 -10.54 -18.81 6.71
N LEU A 62 -10.29 -17.98 7.72
CA LEU A 62 -9.24 -18.23 8.71
C LEU A 62 -9.71 -19.27 9.74
N THR A 63 -8.80 -20.17 10.08
CA THR A 63 -9.00 -21.18 11.13
C THR A 63 -8.87 -20.56 12.52
N ALA A 64 -9.43 -21.23 13.54
CA ALA A 64 -9.30 -20.77 14.92
C ALA A 64 -7.83 -20.63 15.36
N GLU A 65 -6.97 -21.55 14.93
CA GLU A 65 -5.53 -21.50 15.26
C GLU A 65 -4.83 -20.29 14.63
N GLU A 66 -5.13 -19.98 13.36
CA GLU A 66 -4.60 -18.80 12.69
C GLU A 66 -5.05 -17.52 13.38
N ILE A 67 -6.34 -17.42 13.70
CA ILE A 67 -6.91 -16.25 14.39
C ILE A 67 -6.24 -16.04 15.75
N GLU A 68 -6.04 -17.11 16.52
CA GLU A 68 -5.45 -17.03 17.86
C GLU A 68 -3.97 -16.60 17.83
N ARG A 69 -3.20 -17.09 16.84
CA ARG A 69 -1.73 -16.93 16.82
C ARG A 69 -1.23 -15.69 16.06
N THR A 70 -2.11 -14.97 15.37
CA THR A 70 -1.74 -13.88 14.46
C THR A 70 -2.42 -12.55 14.81
N ASP A 71 -1.70 -11.45 14.59
CA ASP A 71 -2.26 -10.10 14.64
C ASP A 71 -3.21 -9.85 13.44
N ARG A 72 -4.13 -8.90 13.59
CA ARG A 72 -5.06 -8.46 12.54
C ARG A 72 -4.36 -8.14 11.21
N CYS A 73 -3.17 -7.53 11.21
CA CYS A 73 -2.45 -7.26 9.96
C CYS A 73 -1.97 -8.54 9.27
N SER A 74 -1.54 -9.55 10.03
CA SER A 74 -1.17 -10.86 9.49
C SER A 74 -2.38 -11.59 8.93
N GLN A 75 -3.54 -11.48 9.58
CA GLN A 75 -4.81 -12.02 9.09
C GLN A 75 -5.20 -11.42 7.73
N PHE A 76 -5.07 -10.09 7.57
CA PHE A 76 -5.30 -9.44 6.27
C PHE A 76 -4.34 -9.94 5.18
N ALA A 77 -3.06 -10.11 5.51
CA ALA A 77 -2.06 -10.61 4.56
C ALA A 77 -2.36 -12.04 4.10
N LEU A 78 -2.78 -12.93 5.02
CA LEU A 78 -3.17 -14.30 4.69
C LEU A 78 -4.39 -14.32 3.75
N VAL A 79 -5.43 -13.55 4.06
CA VAL A 79 -6.63 -13.47 3.22
C VAL A 79 -6.29 -12.93 1.82
N CYS A 80 -5.49 -11.86 1.74
CA CYS A 80 -5.03 -11.33 0.45
C CYS A 80 -4.16 -12.33 -0.32
N ALA A 81 -3.23 -13.02 0.35
CA ALA A 81 -2.34 -13.98 -0.30
C ALA A 81 -3.14 -15.13 -0.92
N ARG A 82 -4.14 -15.66 -0.20
CA ARG A 82 -5.04 -16.70 -0.69
C ARG A 82 -5.87 -16.24 -1.88
N GLU A 83 -6.44 -15.03 -1.82
CA GLU A 83 -7.16 -14.44 -2.94
C GLU A 83 -6.24 -14.27 -4.16
N ALA A 84 -5.03 -13.73 -3.99
CA ALA A 84 -4.08 -13.52 -5.07
C ALA A 84 -3.62 -14.84 -5.72
N VAL A 85 -3.36 -15.87 -4.92
CA VAL A 85 -3.00 -17.22 -5.41
C VAL A 85 -4.17 -17.81 -6.19
N GLN A 86 -5.39 -17.70 -5.67
CA GLN A 86 -6.59 -18.16 -6.37
C GLN A 86 -6.80 -17.42 -7.70
N ASP A 87 -6.68 -16.10 -7.70
CA ASP A 87 -6.83 -15.24 -8.88
C ASP A 87 -5.78 -15.56 -9.97
N SER A 88 -4.53 -15.81 -9.56
CA SER A 88 -3.46 -16.19 -10.49
C SER A 88 -3.64 -17.57 -11.14
N ALA A 89 -4.50 -18.42 -10.57
CA ALA A 89 -4.66 -19.82 -10.91
C ALA A 89 -3.32 -20.62 -10.92
N ILE A 90 -2.35 -20.19 -10.12
CA ILE A 90 -1.07 -20.89 -9.98
C ILE A 90 -1.20 -22.08 -9.04
N ASP A 91 -0.65 -23.24 -9.43
CA ASP A 91 -0.54 -24.39 -8.54
C ASP A 91 0.82 -24.35 -7.83
N LEU A 92 0.86 -23.71 -6.66
CA LEU A 92 2.09 -23.58 -5.87
C LEU A 92 2.64 -24.95 -5.43
N ALA A 93 1.79 -25.94 -5.21
CA ALA A 93 2.21 -27.27 -4.76
C ALA A 93 2.95 -28.06 -5.85
N ALA A 94 2.75 -27.69 -7.12
CA ALA A 94 3.48 -28.26 -8.25
C ALA A 94 4.85 -27.61 -8.49
N LEU A 95 5.21 -26.57 -7.74
CA LEU A 95 6.46 -25.84 -7.91
C LEU A 95 7.53 -26.34 -6.92
N ASP A 96 8.80 -26.06 -7.25
CA ASP A 96 9.89 -26.19 -6.28
C ASP A 96 9.73 -25.11 -5.20
N ALA A 97 9.50 -25.54 -3.95
CA ALA A 97 9.30 -24.66 -2.81
C ALA A 97 10.48 -23.67 -2.61
N GLY A 98 11.70 -24.09 -2.94
CA GLY A 98 12.90 -23.23 -2.87
C GLY A 98 12.92 -22.11 -3.91
N ARG A 99 11.99 -22.13 -4.87
CA ARG A 99 11.82 -21.11 -5.92
C ARG A 99 10.61 -20.19 -5.68
N ILE A 100 9.91 -20.38 -4.56
CA ILE A 100 8.81 -19.53 -4.12
C ILE A 100 9.35 -18.60 -3.02
N GLY A 101 9.31 -17.29 -3.27
CA GLY A 101 9.69 -16.26 -2.30
C GLY A 101 8.49 -15.56 -1.67
N VAL A 102 8.74 -14.81 -0.60
CA VAL A 102 7.75 -13.93 0.05
C VAL A 102 8.39 -12.58 0.37
N SER A 103 7.71 -11.48 0.03
CA SER A 103 8.16 -10.12 0.35
C SER A 103 6.98 -9.26 0.82
N ILE A 104 6.85 -9.07 2.14
CA ILE A 104 5.71 -8.36 2.73
C ILE A 104 6.15 -7.04 3.36
N GLY A 105 5.46 -5.95 3.04
CA GLY A 105 5.65 -4.66 3.66
C GLY A 105 4.76 -4.45 4.89
N SER A 106 5.26 -3.76 5.90
CA SER A 106 4.45 -3.19 6.99
C SER A 106 5.17 -2.00 7.61
N ALA A 107 4.44 -0.95 7.97
CA ALA A 107 5.00 0.22 8.63
C ALA A 107 5.11 0.02 10.14
N VAL A 108 4.08 -0.54 10.78
CA VAL A 108 3.98 -0.60 12.25
C VAL A 108 3.93 -2.01 12.83
N GLY A 109 3.92 -3.03 11.98
CA GLY A 109 3.90 -4.44 12.40
C GLY A 109 2.63 -4.81 13.16
N ASN A 110 2.76 -5.77 14.07
CA ASN A 110 1.68 -6.40 14.83
C ASN A 110 1.18 -5.53 16.00
N THR A 111 0.77 -4.29 15.68
CA THR A 111 0.52 -3.24 16.67
C THR A 111 -0.65 -3.56 17.60
N ILE A 112 -1.72 -4.16 17.09
CA ILE A 112 -2.94 -4.40 17.88
C ILE A 112 -2.66 -5.43 18.96
N THR A 113 -2.12 -6.59 18.60
CA THR A 113 -1.78 -7.64 19.56
C THR A 113 -0.67 -7.18 20.50
N LEU A 114 0.34 -6.43 20.01
CA LEU A 114 1.41 -5.93 20.88
C LEU A 114 0.86 -4.99 21.96
N GLU A 115 -0.06 -4.10 21.62
CA GLU A 115 -0.70 -3.20 22.58
C GLU A 115 -1.57 -3.98 23.59
N GLN A 116 -2.39 -4.92 23.12
CA GLN A 116 -3.23 -5.77 23.97
C GLN A 116 -2.40 -6.58 24.98
N GLU A 117 -1.34 -7.22 24.50
CA GLU A 117 -0.42 -7.97 25.37
C GLU A 117 0.28 -7.05 26.36
N TYR A 118 0.73 -5.85 25.91
CA TYR A 118 1.33 -4.86 26.80
C TYR A 118 0.38 -4.46 27.93
N VAL A 119 -0.90 -4.20 27.65
CA VAL A 119 -1.91 -3.89 28.67
C VAL A 119 -2.02 -5.01 29.71
N VAL A 120 -2.00 -6.28 29.28
CA VAL A 120 -2.09 -7.43 30.18
C VAL A 120 -0.85 -7.57 31.07
N VAL A 121 0.34 -7.58 30.49
CA VAL A 121 1.59 -7.83 31.23
C VAL A 121 2.04 -6.63 32.07
N SER A 122 1.64 -5.41 31.71
CA SER A 122 1.97 -4.18 32.46
C SER A 122 0.92 -3.78 33.49
N ASP A 123 -0.21 -4.51 33.57
CA ASP A 123 -1.37 -4.13 34.39
C ASP A 123 -1.87 -2.73 34.03
N SER A 124 -2.23 -2.54 32.75
CA SER A 124 -2.68 -1.27 32.17
C SER A 124 -1.65 -0.14 32.35
N GLY A 125 -0.36 -0.45 32.21
CA GLY A 125 0.73 0.50 32.34
C GLY A 125 1.11 0.85 33.78
N SER A 126 0.51 0.22 34.79
CA SER A 126 0.84 0.48 36.20
C SER A 126 2.24 -0.01 36.58
N ARG A 127 2.83 -0.91 35.77
CA ARG A 127 4.16 -1.50 35.98
C ARG A 127 5.09 -1.24 34.80
N TRP A 128 6.28 -0.70 35.08
CA TRP A 128 7.38 -0.65 34.11
C TRP A 128 8.01 -2.02 33.89
N VAL A 129 8.33 -2.73 34.98
CA VAL A 129 8.78 -4.12 34.92
C VAL A 129 7.54 -4.99 34.81
N VAL A 130 7.29 -5.50 33.60
CA VAL A 130 6.13 -6.32 33.28
C VAL A 130 6.11 -7.64 34.05
N ASP A 131 4.92 -8.22 34.21
CA ASP A 131 4.70 -9.52 34.83
C ASP A 131 4.82 -10.64 33.78
N PRO A 132 5.93 -11.40 33.73
CA PRO A 132 6.13 -12.41 32.70
C PRO A 132 5.19 -13.61 32.85
N GLU A 133 4.57 -13.83 34.02
CA GLU A 133 3.61 -14.92 34.22
C GLU A 133 2.28 -14.67 33.49
N LYS A 134 2.01 -13.43 33.08
CA LYS A 134 0.81 -13.05 32.33
C LYS A 134 1.00 -13.03 30.81
N ALA A 135 2.21 -13.26 30.32
CA ALA A 135 2.50 -13.18 28.89
C ALA A 135 1.82 -14.32 28.12
N SER A 136 1.14 -13.99 27.02
CA SER A 136 0.63 -14.98 26.07
C SER A 136 1.78 -15.76 25.40
N PRO A 137 1.57 -17.04 25.04
CA PRO A 137 2.53 -17.78 24.21
C PRO A 137 2.80 -17.11 22.85
N TYR A 138 1.92 -16.21 22.40
CA TYR A 138 2.04 -15.48 21.13
C TYR A 138 2.67 -14.10 21.27
N LEU A 139 3.06 -13.66 22.47
CA LEU A 139 3.69 -12.34 22.68
C LEU A 139 4.96 -12.16 21.83
N TYR A 140 5.79 -13.20 21.66
CA TYR A 140 6.95 -13.11 20.77
C TYR A 140 6.55 -12.80 19.32
N ARG A 141 5.43 -13.37 18.84
CA ARG A 141 4.93 -13.12 17.50
C ARG A 141 4.44 -11.68 17.35
N ALA A 142 3.72 -11.18 18.35
CA ALA A 142 3.30 -9.78 18.41
C ALA A 142 4.50 -8.80 18.45
N LEU A 143 5.57 -9.16 19.16
CA LEU A 143 6.76 -8.31 19.27
C LEU A 143 7.57 -8.23 17.98
N ILE A 144 7.59 -9.30 17.17
CA ILE A 144 8.49 -9.44 16.03
C ILE A 144 7.70 -9.38 14.71
N PRO A 145 7.77 -8.25 13.95
CA PRO A 145 7.01 -8.08 12.70
C PRO A 145 7.36 -9.09 11.61
N SER A 146 8.55 -9.71 11.66
CA SER A 146 8.94 -10.72 10.65
C SER A 146 7.99 -11.91 10.60
N THR A 147 7.20 -12.15 11.66
CA THR A 147 6.18 -13.20 11.69
C THR A 147 5.10 -13.03 10.63
N ILE A 148 4.83 -11.80 10.17
CA ILE A 148 3.86 -11.55 9.09
C ILE A 148 4.26 -12.30 7.82
N ALA A 149 5.50 -12.16 7.36
CA ALA A 149 5.98 -12.87 6.17
C ALA A 149 6.13 -14.38 6.41
N THR A 150 6.41 -14.79 7.65
CA THR A 150 6.47 -16.22 8.01
C THR A 150 5.11 -16.90 7.88
N GLU A 151 4.03 -16.26 8.33
CA GLU A 151 2.67 -16.80 8.18
C GLU A 151 2.29 -16.96 6.70
N VAL A 152 2.58 -15.95 5.87
CA VAL A 152 2.36 -16.04 4.42
C VAL A 152 3.20 -17.15 3.79
N ALA A 153 4.48 -17.27 4.17
CA ALA A 153 5.35 -18.32 3.66
C ALA A 153 4.88 -19.74 4.03
N TRP A 154 4.37 -19.93 5.25
CA TRP A 154 3.77 -21.19 5.65
C TRP A 154 2.49 -21.51 4.88
N ASP A 155 1.64 -20.51 4.66
CA ASP A 155 0.38 -20.69 3.92
C ASP A 155 0.63 -21.07 2.45
N CYS A 156 1.63 -20.45 1.81
CA CYS A 156 1.94 -20.65 0.40
C CYS A 156 3.04 -21.69 0.12
N GLY A 157 3.59 -22.34 1.16
CA GLY A 157 4.66 -23.34 1.04
C GLY A 157 5.99 -22.78 0.50
N ALA A 158 6.33 -21.54 0.83
CA ALA A 158 7.56 -20.89 0.36
C ALA A 158 8.79 -21.26 1.20
N GLU A 159 9.84 -21.74 0.53
CA GLU A 159 11.15 -22.04 1.12
C GLU A 159 12.29 -21.21 0.48
N GLY A 160 11.96 -20.34 -0.48
CA GLY A 160 12.89 -19.38 -1.07
C GLY A 160 13.14 -18.16 -0.16
N PRO A 161 13.59 -17.02 -0.73
CA PRO A 161 13.80 -15.79 0.04
C PRO A 161 12.50 -15.27 0.66
N VAL A 162 12.50 -15.08 1.98
CA VAL A 162 11.37 -14.54 2.75
C VAL A 162 11.82 -13.30 3.52
N SER A 163 11.09 -12.19 3.40
CA SER A 163 11.47 -10.93 4.06
C SER A 163 10.26 -10.05 4.43
N VAL A 164 10.45 -9.25 5.48
CA VAL A 164 9.59 -8.10 5.79
C VAL A 164 10.33 -6.81 5.48
N ILE A 165 9.68 -5.91 4.75
CA ILE A 165 10.20 -4.57 4.44
C ILE A 165 9.44 -3.54 5.29
N SER A 166 10.18 -2.70 6.01
CA SER A 166 9.60 -1.65 6.86
C SER A 166 10.28 -0.31 6.62
N THR A 167 9.70 0.47 5.72
CA THR A 167 10.17 1.80 5.25
C THR A 167 9.07 2.85 5.45
N GLY A 168 8.28 2.70 6.52
CA GLY A 168 7.15 3.59 6.81
C GLY A 168 6.08 3.49 5.73
N CYS A 169 5.56 4.62 5.25
CA CYS A 169 4.45 4.61 4.29
C CYS A 169 4.83 4.10 2.88
N THR A 170 6.12 3.91 2.57
CA THR A 170 6.56 3.34 1.28
C THR A 170 6.71 1.81 1.32
N SER A 171 6.53 1.16 2.48
CA SER A 171 6.75 -0.28 2.66
C SER A 171 6.06 -1.14 1.59
N GLY A 172 4.85 -0.79 1.15
CA GLY A 172 4.12 -1.56 0.13
C GLY A 172 4.74 -1.49 -1.26
N LEU A 173 5.20 -0.31 -1.69
CA LEU A 173 5.92 -0.18 -2.97
C LEU A 173 7.28 -0.88 -2.88
N ASP A 174 7.99 -0.69 -1.77
CA ASP A 174 9.33 -1.22 -1.56
C ASP A 174 9.32 -2.76 -1.44
N ALA A 175 8.30 -3.34 -0.79
CA ALA A 175 8.15 -4.79 -0.69
C ALA A 175 7.85 -5.46 -2.04
N VAL A 176 7.03 -4.83 -2.87
CA VAL A 176 6.74 -5.34 -4.23
C VAL A 176 7.97 -5.18 -5.13
N ALA A 177 8.68 -4.05 -5.04
CA ALA A 177 9.96 -3.85 -5.73
C ALA A 177 11.00 -4.91 -5.32
N HIS A 178 11.11 -5.20 -4.03
CA HIS A 178 12.00 -6.23 -3.51
C HIS A 178 11.59 -7.64 -3.97
N GLY A 179 10.29 -7.93 -4.06
CA GLY A 179 9.79 -9.17 -4.65
C GLY A 179 10.13 -9.29 -6.14
N ALA A 180 10.00 -8.21 -6.91
CA ALA A 180 10.43 -8.16 -8.31
C ALA A 180 11.94 -8.41 -8.45
N GLN A 181 12.77 -7.87 -7.54
CA GLN A 181 14.22 -8.11 -7.51
C GLN A 181 14.57 -9.59 -7.39
N PHE A 182 13.88 -10.34 -6.52
CA PHE A 182 14.12 -11.78 -6.41
C PHE A 182 13.89 -12.52 -7.72
N ILE A 183 12.92 -12.09 -8.54
CA ILE A 183 12.69 -12.65 -9.88
C ILE A 183 13.78 -12.19 -10.84
N GLU A 184 14.06 -10.89 -10.90
CA GLU A 184 15.04 -10.26 -11.80
C GLU A 184 16.45 -10.88 -11.66
N GLU A 185 16.88 -11.12 -10.42
CA GLU A 185 18.20 -11.70 -10.11
C GLU A 185 18.21 -13.24 -10.15
N GLY A 186 17.05 -13.87 -10.34
CA GLY A 186 16.89 -15.32 -10.44
C GLY A 186 16.88 -16.07 -9.11
N SER A 187 16.75 -15.37 -7.97
CA SER A 187 16.60 -15.97 -6.64
C SER A 187 15.26 -16.70 -6.46
N ALA A 188 14.20 -16.26 -7.13
CA ALA A 188 12.88 -16.90 -7.15
C ALA A 188 12.26 -16.90 -8.55
N ASP A 189 11.28 -17.76 -8.77
CA ASP A 189 10.47 -17.80 -10.01
C ASP A 189 9.03 -17.32 -9.77
N VAL A 190 8.55 -17.44 -8.53
CA VAL A 190 7.27 -16.90 -8.03
C VAL A 190 7.55 -16.19 -6.72
N VAL A 191 6.95 -15.03 -6.51
CA VAL A 191 7.02 -14.33 -5.23
C VAL A 191 5.63 -13.88 -4.81
N ILE A 192 5.25 -14.21 -3.58
CA ILE A 192 4.07 -13.62 -2.93
C ILE A 192 4.51 -12.30 -2.32
N ALA A 193 4.17 -11.20 -2.98
CA ALA A 193 4.64 -9.86 -2.60
C ALA A 193 3.48 -8.91 -2.30
N GLY A 194 3.63 -7.99 -1.35
CA GLY A 194 2.55 -7.09 -0.99
C GLY A 194 2.84 -6.34 0.29
N ALA A 195 1.80 -5.81 0.94
CA ALA A 195 1.91 -5.22 2.26
C ALA A 195 0.61 -5.25 3.05
N THR A 196 0.74 -5.09 4.36
CA THR A 196 -0.36 -5.07 5.32
C THR A 196 -0.06 -4.12 6.48
N ASP A 197 -1.09 -3.49 7.02
CA ASP A 197 -1.06 -2.77 8.28
C ASP A 197 -2.47 -2.71 8.87
N ALA A 198 -2.57 -2.91 10.18
CA ALA A 198 -3.78 -2.71 10.97
C ALA A 198 -3.51 -1.70 12.11
N PRO A 199 -3.25 -0.42 11.78
CA PRO A 199 -2.68 0.54 12.72
C PRO A 199 -3.73 1.23 13.60
N ILE A 200 -5.02 0.88 13.48
CA ILE A 200 -6.12 1.59 14.17
C ILE A 200 -6.17 1.10 15.63
N SER A 201 -5.22 1.61 16.42
CA SER A 201 -5.06 1.35 17.85
C SER A 201 -4.83 2.64 18.64
N PRO A 202 -5.18 2.69 19.93
CA PRO A 202 -4.92 3.82 20.81
C PRO A 202 -3.50 4.41 20.70
N ILE A 203 -2.45 3.59 20.78
CA ILE A 203 -1.05 4.07 20.74
C ILE A 203 -0.71 4.75 19.41
N THR A 204 -1.23 4.22 18.30
CA THR A 204 -0.96 4.76 16.97
C THR A 204 -1.70 6.07 16.75
N VAL A 205 -2.98 6.14 17.15
CA VAL A 205 -3.75 7.39 17.07
C VAL A 205 -3.10 8.47 17.95
N ALA A 206 -2.69 8.13 19.18
CA ALA A 206 -1.99 9.07 20.06
C ALA A 206 -0.66 9.58 19.45
N CYS A 207 0.12 8.70 18.81
CA CYS A 207 1.37 9.07 18.14
C CYS A 207 1.15 10.12 17.04
N PHE A 208 0.18 9.91 16.15
CA PHE A 208 -0.11 10.85 15.08
C PHE A 208 -0.80 12.13 15.56
N ASP A 209 -1.59 12.06 16.63
CA ASP A 209 -2.17 13.24 17.27
C ASP A 209 -1.10 14.17 17.85
N ALA A 210 -0.05 13.61 18.45
CA ALA A 210 1.05 14.37 19.04
C ALA A 210 1.77 15.26 18.02
N ILE A 211 1.89 14.78 16.77
CA ILE A 211 2.49 15.53 15.66
C ILE A 211 1.44 16.20 14.75
N LYS A 212 0.15 16.05 15.07
CA LYS A 212 -1.00 16.60 14.31
C LYS A 212 -0.99 16.21 12.83
N ALA A 213 -0.58 14.98 12.52
CA ALA A 213 -0.49 14.51 11.14
C ALA A 213 -1.86 14.10 10.55
N THR A 214 -2.79 13.69 11.41
CA THR A 214 -4.15 13.27 11.05
C THR A 214 -5.13 14.44 11.00
N SER A 215 -6.23 14.30 10.25
CA SER A 215 -7.29 15.31 10.22
C SER A 215 -8.08 15.34 11.53
N PRO A 216 -8.40 16.52 12.10
CA PRO A 216 -9.28 16.65 13.26
C PRO A 216 -10.76 16.81 12.89
N ASN A 217 -11.16 16.60 11.62
CA ASN A 217 -12.52 16.83 11.10
C ASN A 217 -13.50 15.72 11.52
N ASN A 218 -13.69 15.60 12.83
CA ASN A 218 -14.49 14.55 13.46
C ASN A 218 -15.99 14.65 13.15
N ASP A 219 -16.47 15.84 12.78
CA ASP A 219 -17.89 16.10 12.53
C ASP A 219 -18.33 15.73 11.10
N ASP A 220 -17.37 15.44 10.21
CA ASP A 220 -17.59 15.12 8.79
C ASP A 220 -16.60 14.06 8.30
N ALA A 221 -16.67 12.87 8.93
CA ALA A 221 -15.70 11.80 8.74
C ALA A 221 -15.63 11.31 7.28
N GLU A 222 -16.76 11.25 6.58
CA GLU A 222 -16.86 10.80 5.18
C GLU A 222 -16.06 11.71 4.23
N HIS A 223 -15.96 13.01 4.55
CA HIS A 223 -15.26 13.98 3.69
C HIS A 223 -13.91 14.44 4.26
N ALA A 224 -13.45 13.88 5.39
CA ALA A 224 -12.25 14.35 6.06
C ALA A 224 -10.97 14.11 5.25
N SER A 225 -10.87 12.99 4.53
CA SER A 225 -9.75 12.72 3.62
C SER A 225 -9.96 13.45 2.31
N ARG A 226 -9.29 14.60 2.14
CA ARG A 226 -9.42 15.48 0.97
C ARG A 226 -8.07 15.89 0.37
N PRO A 227 -7.31 14.94 -0.22
CA PRO A 227 -6.05 15.24 -0.90
C PRO A 227 -6.19 16.36 -1.93
N PHE A 228 -5.17 17.21 -2.01
CA PHE A 228 -5.06 18.36 -2.92
C PHE A 228 -6.10 19.50 -2.72
N ASP A 229 -7.06 19.33 -1.82
CA ASP A 229 -8.05 20.36 -1.49
C ASP A 229 -7.43 21.49 -0.65
N ALA A 230 -7.84 22.72 -0.86
CA ALA A 230 -7.38 23.91 -0.15
C ALA A 230 -7.60 23.81 1.37
N ASN A 231 -8.64 23.08 1.78
CA ASN A 231 -9.07 22.93 3.17
C ASN A 231 -8.54 21.65 3.84
N ARG A 232 -7.60 20.93 3.19
CA ARG A 232 -6.97 19.75 3.78
C ARG A 232 -6.15 20.09 5.03
N ASP A 233 -6.23 19.24 6.04
CA ASP A 233 -5.67 19.48 7.37
C ASP A 233 -5.07 18.25 8.05
N GLY A 234 -4.79 17.21 7.27
CA GLY A 234 -4.19 15.96 7.73
C GLY A 234 -4.71 14.76 6.94
N PHE A 235 -4.04 13.62 7.09
CA PHE A 235 -4.55 12.37 6.51
C PHE A 235 -5.61 11.73 7.43
N VAL A 236 -6.42 10.81 6.90
CA VAL A 236 -7.29 9.94 7.72
C VAL A 236 -6.60 8.58 7.85
N LEU A 237 -6.39 8.09 9.08
CA LEU A 237 -5.76 6.79 9.30
C LEU A 237 -6.62 5.67 8.69
N GLY A 238 -6.01 4.69 8.03
CA GLY A 238 -6.72 3.52 7.51
C GLY A 238 -6.04 2.24 7.93
N GLU A 239 -6.65 1.11 7.59
CA GLU A 239 -6.06 -0.22 7.66
C GLU A 239 -6.30 -0.99 6.37
N GLY A 240 -5.58 -2.08 6.15
CA GLY A 240 -5.81 -2.97 5.02
C GLY A 240 -4.55 -3.69 4.55
N ALA A 241 -4.68 -4.42 3.46
CA ALA A 241 -3.62 -5.12 2.79
C ALA A 241 -3.89 -5.28 1.29
N ALA A 242 -2.81 -5.43 0.54
CA ALA A 242 -2.87 -5.99 -0.81
C ALA A 242 -1.67 -6.91 -1.02
N VAL A 243 -1.92 -8.05 -1.65
CA VAL A 243 -0.90 -9.06 -1.95
C VAL A 243 -1.05 -9.49 -3.40
N PHE A 244 0.09 -9.79 -4.02
CA PHE A 244 0.24 -10.11 -5.43
C PHE A 244 0.96 -11.44 -5.59
N VAL A 245 0.59 -12.16 -6.64
CA VAL A 245 1.46 -13.19 -7.21
C VAL A 245 2.32 -12.53 -8.27
N LEU A 246 3.62 -12.44 -8.00
CA LEU A 246 4.62 -12.02 -8.97
C LEU A 246 5.23 -13.25 -9.63
N GLU A 247 5.36 -13.22 -10.94
CA GLU A 247 5.98 -14.29 -11.71
C GLU A 247 7.03 -13.76 -12.68
N ASP A 248 7.99 -14.61 -13.02
CA ASP A 248 8.77 -14.43 -14.25
C ASP A 248 7.84 -14.40 -15.48
N ALA A 249 8.01 -13.38 -16.33
CA ALA A 249 7.16 -13.13 -17.48
C ALA A 249 7.15 -14.29 -18.50
N GLU A 250 8.27 -14.98 -18.69
CA GLU A 250 8.32 -16.12 -19.62
C GLU A 250 7.53 -17.30 -19.05
N ARG A 251 7.71 -17.59 -17.76
CA ARG A 251 6.95 -18.63 -17.05
C ARG A 251 5.44 -18.36 -17.04
N ALA A 252 5.04 -17.14 -16.72
CA ALA A 252 3.64 -16.72 -16.74
C ALA A 252 3.03 -16.96 -18.14
N ARG A 253 3.77 -16.60 -19.19
CA ARG A 253 3.36 -16.85 -20.58
C ARG A 253 3.29 -18.34 -20.92
N GLU A 254 4.26 -19.15 -20.48
CA GLU A 254 4.30 -20.59 -20.74
C GLU A 254 3.10 -21.34 -20.15
N ARG A 255 2.66 -20.94 -18.94
CA ARG A 255 1.45 -21.52 -18.32
C ARG A 255 0.15 -20.86 -18.79
N GLY A 256 0.21 -19.85 -19.66
CA GLY A 256 -0.96 -19.12 -20.15
C GLY A 256 -1.66 -18.29 -19.07
N ALA A 257 -0.90 -17.75 -18.11
CA ALA A 257 -1.42 -16.91 -17.04
C ALA A 257 -2.08 -15.63 -17.59
N HIS A 258 -3.14 -15.16 -16.92
CA HIS A 258 -3.56 -13.78 -17.07
C HIS A 258 -2.50 -12.88 -16.44
N VAL A 259 -2.17 -11.78 -17.12
CA VAL A 259 -1.19 -10.81 -16.65
C VAL A 259 -1.87 -9.45 -16.58
N TYR A 260 -1.97 -8.90 -15.37
CA TYR A 260 -2.55 -7.57 -15.17
C TYR A 260 -1.61 -6.48 -15.66
N CYS A 261 -0.34 -6.55 -15.25
CA CYS A 261 0.70 -5.61 -15.65
C CYS A 261 2.11 -6.16 -15.41
N GLU A 262 3.08 -5.55 -16.09
CA GLU A 262 4.51 -5.69 -15.82
C GLU A 262 4.96 -4.65 -14.80
N ILE A 263 5.82 -5.04 -13.84
CA ILE A 263 6.53 -4.10 -12.97
C ILE A 263 7.73 -3.60 -13.79
N ALA A 264 7.51 -2.57 -14.59
CA ALA A 264 8.46 -2.12 -15.62
C ALA A 264 9.67 -1.39 -15.04
N GLY A 265 9.51 -0.71 -13.90
CA GLY A 265 10.62 -0.02 -13.27
C GLY A 265 10.26 0.51 -11.89
N TYR A 266 11.24 0.60 -11.01
CA TYR A 266 11.04 1.14 -9.67
C TYR A 266 12.35 1.73 -9.14
N ALA A 267 12.24 2.71 -8.25
CA ALA A 267 13.38 3.33 -7.59
C ALA A 267 13.00 3.92 -6.23
N GLN A 268 13.93 3.83 -5.29
CA GLN A 268 13.84 4.46 -3.97
C GLN A 268 14.90 5.55 -3.83
N ARG A 269 14.55 6.66 -3.16
CA ARG A 269 15.44 7.73 -2.73
C ARG A 269 15.15 8.09 -1.27
N SER A 270 16.07 8.83 -0.66
CA SER A 270 15.91 9.39 0.67
C SER A 270 16.07 10.90 0.63
N ASN A 271 15.23 11.61 1.37
CA ASN A 271 15.29 13.06 1.46
C ASN A 271 16.45 13.58 2.32
N ALA A 272 17.00 12.73 3.20
CA ALA A 272 18.05 13.07 4.16
C ALA A 272 17.85 14.45 4.82
N TYR A 273 16.59 14.78 5.16
CA TYR A 273 16.18 16.12 5.55
C TYR A 273 15.54 16.16 6.94
N HIS A 274 14.43 15.44 7.13
CA HIS A 274 13.69 15.42 8.39
C HIS A 274 12.89 14.12 8.50
N MET A 275 12.66 13.66 9.74
CA MET A 275 11.93 12.41 9.99
C MET A 275 10.49 12.45 9.45
N THR A 276 9.79 13.57 9.57
CA THR A 276 8.38 13.71 9.13
C THR A 276 8.16 14.87 8.17
N GLY A 277 9.19 15.67 7.90
CA GLY A 277 9.08 16.92 7.17
C GLY A 277 9.48 16.73 5.72
N LEU A 278 8.79 17.41 4.81
CA LEU A 278 9.05 17.36 3.37
C LEU A 278 9.47 18.73 2.85
N LYS A 279 10.45 18.75 1.93
CA LYS A 279 10.81 19.97 1.21
C LYS A 279 9.76 20.26 0.13
N PRO A 280 9.37 21.52 -0.08
CA PRO A 280 8.34 21.85 -1.06
C PRO A 280 8.76 21.65 -2.53
N ASP A 281 10.03 21.35 -2.81
CA ASP A 281 10.57 21.23 -4.17
C ASP A 281 10.50 19.81 -4.76
N GLY A 282 10.26 18.78 -3.94
CA GLY A 282 10.01 17.42 -4.45
C GLY A 282 11.20 16.74 -5.13
N LEU A 283 12.43 17.24 -4.98
CA LEU A 283 13.53 16.87 -5.88
C LEU A 283 13.95 15.39 -5.81
N GLU A 284 13.87 14.78 -4.63
CA GLU A 284 14.23 13.37 -4.40
C GLU A 284 13.22 12.39 -5.01
N MET A 285 11.94 12.74 -5.03
CA MET A 285 10.84 11.98 -5.58
C MET A 285 10.87 12.18 -7.08
N ALA A 286 11.13 13.41 -7.55
CA ALA A 286 11.38 13.66 -8.96
C ALA A 286 12.54 12.78 -9.47
N GLU A 287 13.59 12.61 -8.68
CA GLU A 287 14.71 11.72 -9.00
C GLU A 287 14.31 10.23 -8.94
N ALA A 288 13.53 9.81 -7.94
CA ALA A 288 12.99 8.45 -7.90
C ALA A 288 12.15 8.15 -9.17
N ILE A 289 11.26 9.06 -9.57
CA ILE A 289 10.47 8.95 -10.79
C ILE A 289 11.37 8.83 -12.03
N ARG A 290 12.38 9.71 -12.19
CA ARG A 290 13.30 9.67 -13.34
C ARG A 290 14.07 8.35 -13.41
N VAL A 291 14.52 7.82 -12.28
CA VAL A 291 15.28 6.56 -12.25
C VAL A 291 14.38 5.37 -12.52
N ALA A 292 13.14 5.38 -12.02
CA ALA A 292 12.16 4.35 -12.32
C ALA A 292 11.77 4.35 -13.81
N MET A 293 11.54 5.52 -14.42
CA MET A 293 11.34 5.66 -15.88
C MET A 293 12.56 5.17 -16.67
N GLY A 294 13.78 5.55 -16.24
CA GLY A 294 15.01 5.09 -16.87
C GLY A 294 15.20 3.57 -16.81
N ARG A 295 14.79 2.93 -15.72
CA ARG A 295 14.75 1.45 -15.61
C ARG A 295 13.71 0.83 -16.53
N ALA A 296 12.53 1.43 -16.65
CA ALA A 296 11.47 0.99 -17.55
C ALA A 296 11.73 1.29 -19.02
N GLY A 297 12.74 2.11 -19.35
CA GLY A 297 13.03 2.53 -20.72
C GLY A 297 11.95 3.44 -21.33
N VAL A 298 11.18 4.14 -20.49
CA VAL A 298 10.10 5.05 -20.90
C VAL A 298 10.49 6.52 -20.73
N VAL A 299 9.83 7.40 -21.46
CA VAL A 299 9.95 8.85 -21.34
C VAL A 299 8.70 9.45 -20.70
N PRO A 300 8.71 10.72 -20.24
CA PRO A 300 7.52 11.35 -19.66
C PRO A 300 6.25 11.18 -20.50
N ASP A 301 6.36 11.35 -21.82
CA ASP A 301 5.22 11.29 -22.76
C ASP A 301 4.53 9.91 -22.79
N ASP A 302 5.19 8.84 -22.33
CA ASP A 302 4.61 7.50 -22.25
C ASP A 302 3.71 7.32 -21.01
N ILE A 303 3.82 8.19 -20.00
CA ILE A 303 3.02 8.09 -18.78
C ILE A 303 1.59 8.53 -19.06
N ASP A 304 0.61 7.73 -18.67
CA ASP A 304 -0.82 8.00 -18.91
C ASP A 304 -1.59 8.39 -17.65
N TYR A 305 -1.14 7.94 -16.48
CA TYR A 305 -1.80 8.16 -15.20
C TYR A 305 -0.79 8.16 -14.06
N VAL A 306 -0.97 9.07 -13.09
CA VAL A 306 -0.22 9.10 -11.83
C VAL A 306 -1.12 8.71 -10.67
N ASN A 307 -0.88 7.54 -10.09
CA ASN A 307 -1.41 7.20 -8.77
C ASN A 307 -0.54 7.87 -7.71
N ALA A 308 -1.09 8.91 -7.10
CA ALA A 308 -0.39 9.76 -6.15
C ALA A 308 -0.35 9.15 -4.76
N HIS A 309 0.70 9.46 -4.02
CA HIS A 309 0.73 9.32 -2.58
C HIS A 309 -0.38 10.17 -1.93
N GLY A 310 -0.56 11.44 -2.33
CA GLY A 310 -1.69 12.30 -1.97
C GLY A 310 -2.29 12.07 -0.58
N SER A 311 -1.51 12.33 0.48
CA SER A 311 -1.92 12.03 1.86
C SER A 311 -3.01 12.98 2.40
N GLY A 312 -3.22 14.14 1.80
CA GLY A 312 -4.09 15.17 2.39
C GLY A 312 -3.39 16.05 3.42
N THR A 313 -2.07 15.88 3.60
CA THR A 313 -1.29 16.84 4.38
C THR A 313 -0.80 17.99 3.48
N LYS A 314 -0.73 19.21 4.03
CA LYS A 314 -0.33 20.39 3.25
C LYS A 314 1.05 20.26 2.63
N GLN A 315 2.01 19.72 3.39
CA GLN A 315 3.40 19.55 2.95
C GLN A 315 3.52 18.50 1.85
N ASN A 316 2.82 17.36 1.96
CA ASN A 316 2.95 16.25 1.03
C ASN A 316 2.39 16.61 -0.34
N ASP A 317 1.14 17.06 -0.38
CA ASP A 317 0.43 17.24 -1.65
C ASP A 317 1.12 18.32 -2.51
N ARG A 318 1.76 19.30 -1.84
CA ARG A 318 2.66 20.28 -2.47
C ARG A 318 3.99 19.68 -2.93
N HIS A 319 4.65 18.94 -2.05
CA HIS A 319 5.92 18.26 -2.33
C HIS A 319 5.81 17.35 -3.57
N GLU A 320 4.77 16.53 -3.60
CA GLU A 320 4.51 15.58 -4.66
C GLU A 320 4.11 16.25 -5.98
N THR A 321 3.23 17.26 -5.93
CA THR A 321 2.89 18.05 -7.13
C THR A 321 4.13 18.67 -7.76
N ALA A 322 5.04 19.22 -6.95
CA ALA A 322 6.30 19.76 -7.43
C ALA A 322 7.22 18.66 -8.02
N ALA A 323 7.26 17.48 -7.39
CA ALA A 323 8.05 16.34 -7.86
C ALA A 323 7.60 15.85 -9.24
N VAL A 324 6.29 15.63 -9.42
CA VAL A 324 5.68 15.18 -10.68
C VAL A 324 5.93 16.19 -11.80
N LYS A 325 5.78 17.50 -11.52
CA LYS A 325 6.13 18.56 -12.47
C LYS A 325 7.61 18.55 -12.84
N ALA A 326 8.48 18.38 -11.86
CA ALA A 326 9.92 18.37 -12.09
C ALA A 326 10.36 17.15 -12.91
N SER A 327 9.74 15.98 -12.72
CA SER A 327 10.10 14.75 -13.43
C SER A 327 9.46 14.62 -14.81
N LEU A 328 8.20 15.04 -14.97
CA LEU A 328 7.45 14.87 -16.22
C LEU A 328 7.38 16.13 -17.09
N GLY A 329 7.74 17.31 -16.56
CA GLY A 329 7.72 18.57 -17.32
C GLY A 329 6.30 18.95 -17.76
N ALA A 330 6.14 19.31 -19.04
CA ALA A 330 4.84 19.72 -19.59
C ALA A 330 3.78 18.60 -19.49
N ARG A 331 4.20 17.34 -19.62
CA ARG A 331 3.32 16.18 -19.55
C ARG A 331 2.53 16.09 -18.25
N ALA A 332 3.07 16.57 -17.13
CA ALA A 332 2.39 16.58 -15.84
C ALA A 332 1.02 17.28 -15.88
N HIS A 333 0.84 18.26 -16.76
CA HIS A 333 -0.41 19.02 -16.91
C HIS A 333 -1.40 18.37 -17.88
N GLU A 334 -1.01 17.33 -18.60
CA GLU A 334 -1.80 16.69 -19.65
C GLU A 334 -2.40 15.36 -19.21
N ILE A 335 -1.90 14.79 -18.11
CA ILE A 335 -2.30 13.49 -17.60
C ILE A 335 -3.05 13.60 -16.29
N PRO A 336 -4.01 12.70 -16.04
CA PRO A 336 -4.65 12.60 -14.75
C PRO A 336 -3.67 12.14 -13.67
N MET A 337 -3.88 12.68 -12.48
CA MET A 337 -3.29 12.25 -11.22
C MET A 337 -4.44 12.02 -10.23
N SER A 338 -4.39 11.02 -9.36
CA SER A 338 -5.44 10.86 -8.34
C SER A 338 -4.90 10.26 -7.06
N SER A 339 -5.60 10.44 -5.94
CA SER A 339 -5.28 9.78 -4.68
C SER A 339 -6.44 8.94 -4.18
N ILE A 340 -6.24 7.62 -4.14
CA ILE A 340 -7.23 6.68 -3.58
C ILE A 340 -7.34 6.81 -2.05
N LYS A 341 -6.37 7.43 -1.38
CA LYS A 341 -6.44 7.72 0.07
C LYS A 341 -7.62 8.63 0.42
N SER A 342 -8.15 9.38 -0.56
CA SER A 342 -9.41 10.11 -0.42
C SER A 342 -10.61 9.20 -0.08
N MET A 343 -10.55 7.93 -0.45
CA MET A 343 -11.62 6.95 -0.28
C MET A 343 -11.31 5.90 0.79
N VAL A 344 -10.11 5.32 0.76
CA VAL A 344 -9.71 4.22 1.67
C VAL A 344 -8.86 4.67 2.86
N GLY A 345 -8.65 5.99 3.02
CA GLY A 345 -7.74 6.54 4.03
C GLY A 345 -6.28 6.16 3.77
N HIS A 346 -5.43 6.36 4.78
CA HIS A 346 -4.01 6.07 4.71
C HIS A 346 -3.65 4.89 5.62
N SER A 347 -3.56 3.70 5.03
CA SER A 347 -3.16 2.46 5.70
C SER A 347 -1.63 2.29 5.85
N LEU A 348 -0.94 3.40 6.11
CA LEU A 348 0.51 3.46 6.35
C LEU A 348 1.33 2.65 5.34
N GLY A 349 1.95 1.54 5.74
CA GLY A 349 2.81 0.71 4.90
C GLY A 349 2.03 -0.16 3.90
N ALA A 350 0.75 -0.46 4.16
CA ALA A 350 -0.08 -1.21 3.22
C ALA A 350 -0.48 -0.39 1.98
N ILE A 351 -0.59 0.93 2.12
CA ILE A 351 -1.24 1.76 1.09
C ILE A 351 -0.52 1.69 -0.25
N GLY A 352 0.80 1.58 -0.26
CA GLY A 352 1.57 1.46 -1.51
C GLY A 352 1.21 0.20 -2.30
N ALA A 353 0.95 -0.91 -1.61
CA ALA A 353 0.48 -2.14 -2.26
C ALA A 353 -0.97 -1.99 -2.73
N ILE A 354 -1.85 -1.39 -1.92
CA ILE A 354 -3.25 -1.13 -2.32
C ILE A 354 -3.31 -0.20 -3.55
N GLU A 355 -2.38 0.76 -3.65
CA GLU A 355 -2.20 1.65 -4.81
C GLU A 355 -1.69 0.91 -6.04
N ILE A 356 -0.80 -0.08 -5.90
CA ILE A 356 -0.41 -0.97 -6.99
C ILE A 356 -1.62 -1.76 -7.50
N ALA A 357 -2.46 -2.30 -6.61
CA ALA A 357 -3.67 -3.02 -7.00
C ALA A 357 -4.63 -2.11 -7.79
N ALA A 358 -4.89 -0.90 -7.28
CA ALA A 358 -5.71 0.09 -7.98
C ALA A 358 -5.12 0.49 -9.36
N SER A 359 -3.79 0.58 -9.46
CA SER A 359 -3.10 0.92 -10.70
C SER A 359 -3.17 -0.20 -11.74
N ALA A 360 -2.97 -1.45 -11.32
CA ALA A 360 -3.13 -2.63 -12.17
C ALA A 360 -4.59 -2.76 -12.68
N LEU A 361 -5.57 -2.50 -11.82
CA LEU A 361 -6.99 -2.49 -12.18
C LEU A 361 -7.35 -1.30 -13.09
N ALA A 362 -6.69 -0.15 -12.93
CA ALA A 362 -6.84 0.98 -13.84
C ALA A 362 -6.33 0.66 -15.25
N ILE A 363 -5.23 -0.08 -15.37
CA ILE A 363 -4.73 -0.63 -16.65
C ILE A 363 -5.75 -1.63 -17.22
N GLU A 364 -6.21 -2.59 -16.42
CA GLU A 364 -7.14 -3.64 -16.88
C GLU A 364 -8.48 -3.06 -17.37
N HIS A 365 -9.00 -2.04 -16.70
CA HIS A 365 -10.35 -1.53 -16.94
C HIS A 365 -10.41 -0.21 -17.74
N ASP A 366 -9.28 0.41 -18.05
CA ASP A 366 -9.20 1.73 -18.71
C ASP A 366 -10.05 2.79 -17.97
N VAL A 367 -9.92 2.82 -16.64
CA VAL A 367 -10.59 3.81 -15.78
C VAL A 367 -9.61 4.32 -14.74
N VAL A 368 -9.52 5.63 -14.60
CA VAL A 368 -8.78 6.31 -13.54
C VAL A 368 -9.72 6.58 -12.36
N PRO A 369 -9.41 6.09 -11.14
CA PRO A 369 -10.16 6.42 -9.94
C PRO A 369 -10.18 7.94 -9.68
N PRO A 370 -11.23 8.47 -9.05
CA PRO A 370 -11.25 9.88 -8.69
C PRO A 370 -10.43 10.16 -7.42
N THR A 371 -10.06 11.42 -7.23
CA THR A 371 -9.82 11.94 -5.89
C THR A 371 -11.16 12.38 -5.31
N ALA A 372 -11.70 11.57 -4.38
CA ALA A 372 -12.90 11.93 -3.65
C ALA A 372 -12.66 13.19 -2.79
N ASN A 373 -13.75 13.86 -2.41
CA ASN A 373 -13.75 15.03 -1.51
C ASN A 373 -12.98 16.28 -1.99
N LEU A 374 -12.32 16.25 -3.15
CA LEU A 374 -11.70 17.42 -3.76
C LEU A 374 -12.78 18.34 -4.35
N ARG A 375 -13.16 19.38 -3.59
CA ARG A 375 -14.21 20.34 -3.96
C ARG A 375 -13.65 21.73 -4.23
N GLU A 376 -12.61 22.13 -3.51
CA GLU A 376 -11.91 23.39 -3.68
C GLU A 376 -10.42 23.09 -3.89
N GLN A 377 -10.02 22.93 -5.15
CA GLN A 377 -8.62 22.67 -5.48
C GLN A 377 -7.73 23.83 -5.01
N ASP A 378 -6.65 23.50 -4.31
CA ASP A 378 -5.66 24.47 -3.85
C ASP A 378 -5.02 25.18 -5.07
N PRO A 379 -5.07 26.52 -5.19
CA PRO A 379 -4.53 27.24 -6.34
C PRO A 379 -3.03 27.04 -6.58
N ALA A 380 -2.27 26.59 -5.57
CA ALA A 380 -0.86 26.22 -5.72
C ALA A 380 -0.65 24.81 -6.27
N LEU A 381 -1.71 24.00 -6.33
CA LEU A 381 -1.75 22.63 -6.82
C LEU A 381 -2.61 22.63 -8.09
N ASP A 382 -1.96 22.70 -9.24
CA ASP A 382 -2.55 23.06 -10.54
C ASP A 382 -2.46 21.91 -11.57
N LEU A 383 -2.37 20.66 -11.10
CA LEU A 383 -2.50 19.47 -11.94
C LEU A 383 -3.97 19.01 -11.99
N ASP A 384 -4.25 18.05 -12.86
CA ASP A 384 -5.55 17.41 -12.99
C ASP A 384 -5.68 16.25 -12.00
N TYR A 385 -6.29 16.51 -10.84
CA TYR A 385 -6.41 15.52 -9.76
C TYR A 385 -7.64 14.59 -9.88
N VAL A 386 -8.34 14.59 -11.02
CA VAL A 386 -9.55 13.80 -11.26
C VAL A 386 -10.59 13.94 -10.13
N PRO A 387 -11.10 15.16 -9.86
CA PRO A 387 -11.98 15.40 -8.73
C PRO A 387 -13.33 14.65 -8.87
N LEU A 388 -13.76 14.01 -7.78
CA LEU A 388 -15.11 13.49 -7.52
C LEU A 388 -15.59 12.30 -8.38
N THR A 389 -15.34 12.28 -9.68
CA THR A 389 -15.90 11.28 -10.62
C THR A 389 -14.80 10.55 -11.35
N ALA A 390 -14.85 9.21 -11.35
CA ALA A 390 -13.92 8.38 -12.09
C ALA A 390 -13.92 8.74 -13.58
N ARG A 391 -12.76 8.61 -14.22
CA ARG A 391 -12.60 8.96 -15.64
C ARG A 391 -12.27 7.74 -16.46
N LYS A 392 -13.09 7.44 -17.47
CA LYS A 392 -12.73 6.44 -18.48
C LYS A 392 -11.58 6.97 -19.33
N GLN A 393 -10.43 6.31 -19.29
CA GLN A 393 -9.23 6.68 -20.02
C GLN A 393 -8.33 5.44 -20.12
N ARG A 394 -7.80 5.18 -21.32
CA ARG A 394 -6.78 4.15 -21.48
C ARG A 394 -5.50 4.56 -20.75
N SER A 395 -5.01 3.66 -19.91
CA SER A 395 -3.80 3.88 -19.09
C SER A 395 -2.85 2.71 -19.32
N ASP A 396 -1.96 2.83 -20.30
CA ASP A 396 -1.01 1.77 -20.62
C ASP A 396 0.22 1.80 -19.70
N VAL A 397 0.64 3.00 -19.26
CA VAL A 397 1.73 3.16 -18.29
C VAL A 397 1.27 4.02 -17.11
N VAL A 398 1.26 3.41 -15.93
CA VAL A 398 0.86 4.05 -14.68
C VAL A 398 2.08 4.26 -13.79
N LEU A 399 2.28 5.50 -13.36
CA LEU A 399 3.26 5.86 -12.34
C LEU A 399 2.58 5.84 -10.96
N SER A 400 3.03 4.99 -10.05
CA SER A 400 2.65 5.02 -8.64
C SER A 400 3.81 5.56 -7.80
N VAL A 401 3.52 6.50 -6.90
CA VAL A 401 4.54 7.14 -6.05
C VAL A 401 4.13 7.12 -4.58
N GLY A 402 5.12 7.06 -3.69
CA GLY A 402 4.93 7.05 -2.25
C GLY A 402 5.98 7.87 -1.53
N SER A 403 5.55 8.60 -0.48
CA SER A 403 6.43 9.26 0.49
C SER A 403 6.22 8.68 1.88
N GLY A 404 7.30 8.41 2.60
CA GLY A 404 7.27 7.84 3.94
C GLY A 404 7.97 8.72 4.97
N PHE A 405 7.47 8.68 6.21
CA PHE A 405 8.27 9.14 7.36
C PHE A 405 9.58 8.35 7.42
N GLY A 406 10.66 9.02 7.85
CA GLY A 406 12.05 8.62 7.61
C GLY A 406 12.64 9.26 6.34
N GLY A 407 11.79 9.88 5.52
CA GLY A 407 12.19 10.56 4.30
C GLY A 407 12.35 9.62 3.11
N PHE A 408 11.67 8.48 3.12
CA PHE A 408 11.67 7.51 2.02
C PHE A 408 10.78 7.97 0.88
N GLN A 409 11.22 7.75 -0.35
CA GLN A 409 10.59 8.24 -1.56
C GLN A 409 10.68 7.17 -2.63
N THR A 410 9.56 6.58 -3.00
CA THR A 410 9.53 5.43 -3.92
C THR A 410 8.64 5.74 -5.10
N ALA A 411 9.12 5.40 -6.30
CA ALA A 411 8.36 5.45 -7.54
C ALA A 411 8.36 4.06 -8.17
N MET A 412 7.22 3.65 -8.74
CA MET A 412 7.03 2.40 -9.46
C MET A 412 6.23 2.65 -10.74
N LEU A 413 6.66 2.02 -11.83
CA LEU A 413 6.02 2.04 -13.14
C LEU A 413 5.38 0.68 -13.37
N LEU A 414 4.08 0.70 -13.60
CA LEU A 414 3.29 -0.47 -13.98
C LEU A 414 2.88 -0.28 -15.43
N ALA A 415 3.17 -1.27 -16.27
CA ALA A 415 2.90 -1.21 -17.69
C ALA A 415 1.93 -2.32 -18.10
N ARG A 416 0.99 -2.01 -18.99
CA ARG A 416 0.19 -3.02 -19.68
C ARG A 416 1.13 -4.04 -20.33
N PRO A 417 0.80 -5.35 -20.32
CA PRO A 417 1.62 -6.35 -20.99
C PRO A 417 1.92 -5.97 -22.44
N GLY A 418 3.22 -5.82 -22.75
CA GLY A 418 3.71 -5.46 -24.08
C GLY A 418 3.67 -3.96 -24.43
N ALA A 419 3.28 -3.07 -23.51
CA ALA A 419 3.32 -1.62 -23.74
C ALA A 419 4.75 -1.04 -23.68
N VAL A 420 5.63 -1.64 -22.88
CA VAL A 420 7.05 -1.27 -22.81
C VAL A 420 7.90 -2.30 -23.56
N ALA A 421 8.99 -1.83 -24.18
CA ALA A 421 9.92 -2.72 -24.86
C ALA A 421 10.59 -3.65 -23.84
N ALA A 422 10.76 -4.93 -24.19
CA ALA A 422 11.59 -5.82 -23.40
C ALA A 422 13.02 -5.24 -23.38
N GLY A 423 13.50 -4.82 -22.21
CA GLY A 423 14.86 -4.30 -22.05
C GLY A 423 15.90 -5.27 -22.61
N GLY A 424 16.81 -4.76 -23.45
CA GLY A 424 17.84 -5.52 -24.15
C GLY A 424 19.00 -5.99 -23.27
#